data_AF-A0A352WJM9-F1
#
_entry.id   AF-A0A352WJM9-F1
#
_cell.length_a   1.000
_cell.length_b   1.000
_cell.length_c   1.000
_cell.angle_alpha   90.00
_cell.angle_beta   90.00
_cell.angle_gamma   90.00
#
_symmetry.space_group_name_H-M   'P 1'
#
loop_
_entity.id
_entity.type
_entity.pdbx_description
1 polymer ?
#
loop_
_entity_poly.entity_id
_entity_poly.type
_entity_poly.pdbx_seq_one_letter_code
_entity_poly.pdbx_strand_id
1 'polypeptide(L)'
;MIRYLMKNSFKLMIRSSLNIFLFIAGPLVVMLVLSSAFSTLLQKYSDTAQEFSVGYSMDETYDKAFVEAVKNVAAGEGITLLEFQKGDPKKIIENNDLAGFIAFEDGKYVIYQSKDHPAEGKKVEYLIYTFSEENLKAADGGTEDPELTVEQRKYKTTIDSTDYYGIIEVVYFGMCAIICAAAIINNEKKNKIDKRFAVSGISTFKMYLTKLIPTAFAVCVCLTITMILSVVLIGVHWGSYPLSALIIYLSAFAATAFGLMVYYITSSMVVTVIIVFTSVWFMGFFGGSFEVYMYSAHQEILKNISPIYHVNRALVELSCEGKSDYIGSAVIFMTAITVVCSLVSIFAGHLRRRGRA
;
A
#
# COMPACT_ATOMS: atom_id res chain seq x y z
N MET A 1 36.46 -16.34 -3.01
CA MET A 1 35.45 -17.21 -3.68
C MET A 1 34.06 -16.58 -3.78
N ILE A 2 33.45 -16.07 -2.71
CA ILE A 2 32.07 -15.51 -2.75
C ILE A 2 31.94 -14.29 -3.70
N ARG A 3 32.94 -13.41 -3.75
CA ARG A 3 32.97 -12.24 -4.65
C ARG A 3 32.85 -12.63 -6.12
N TYR A 4 33.48 -13.73 -6.53
CA TYR A 4 33.42 -14.22 -7.92
C TYR A 4 32.02 -14.75 -8.26
N LEU A 5 31.41 -15.50 -7.34
CA LEU A 5 30.04 -15.99 -7.50
C LEU A 5 29.03 -14.84 -7.57
N MET A 6 29.15 -13.86 -6.67
CA MET A 6 28.30 -12.66 -6.72
C MET A 6 28.46 -11.91 -8.04
N LYS A 7 29.69 -11.67 -8.51
CA LYS A 7 29.96 -11.03 -9.81
C LYS A 7 29.29 -11.78 -10.96
N ASN A 8 29.35 -13.11 -10.95
CA ASN A 8 28.69 -13.92 -11.97
C ASN A 8 27.16 -13.82 -11.90
N SER A 9 26.58 -13.88 -10.69
CA SER A 9 25.14 -13.67 -10.48
C SER A 9 24.69 -12.30 -10.99
N PHE A 10 25.42 -11.23 -10.69
CA PHE A 10 25.14 -9.89 -11.23
C PHE A 10 25.15 -9.86 -12.75
N LYS A 11 26.13 -10.52 -13.38
CA LYS A 11 26.20 -10.61 -14.85
C LYS A 11 25.00 -11.35 -15.43
N LEU A 12 24.52 -12.40 -14.75
CA LEU A 12 23.31 -13.13 -15.16
C LEU A 12 22.05 -12.28 -15.02
N MET A 13 21.95 -11.49 -13.94
CA MET A 13 20.85 -10.56 -13.73
C MET A 13 20.74 -9.54 -14.87
N ILE A 14 21.85 -8.88 -15.21
CA ILE A 14 21.89 -7.85 -16.28
C ILE A 14 21.54 -8.44 -17.64
N ARG A 15 21.89 -9.71 -17.88
CA ARG A 15 21.57 -10.40 -19.15
C ARG A 15 20.10 -10.80 -19.29
N SER A 16 19.32 -10.73 -18.21
CA SER A 16 17.89 -11.03 -18.24
C SER A 16 17.10 -9.78 -18.64
N SER A 17 17.29 -9.32 -19.89
CA SER A 17 16.69 -8.09 -20.41
C SER A 17 15.16 -8.10 -20.30
N LEU A 18 14.52 -9.26 -20.53
CA LEU A 18 13.08 -9.41 -20.38
C LEU A 18 12.59 -9.14 -18.95
N ASN A 19 13.28 -9.68 -17.95
CA ASN A 19 12.90 -9.46 -16.55
C ASN A 19 13.11 -8.00 -16.14
N ILE A 20 14.21 -7.39 -16.59
CA ILE A 20 14.50 -5.96 -16.33
C ILE A 20 13.41 -5.10 -16.98
N PHE A 21 13.10 -5.36 -18.24
CA PHE A 21 12.04 -4.64 -18.96
C PHE A 21 10.69 -4.78 -18.25
N LEU A 22 10.32 -6.01 -17.83
CA LEU A 22 9.06 -6.25 -17.14
C LEU A 22 8.96 -5.49 -15.81
N PHE A 23 10.04 -5.43 -15.02
CA PHE A 23 10.05 -4.73 -13.73
C PHE A 23 10.09 -3.20 -13.86
N ILE A 24 10.49 -2.68 -15.03
CA ILE A 24 10.48 -1.24 -15.31
C ILE A 24 9.14 -0.84 -15.95
N ALA A 25 8.77 -1.50 -17.05
CA ALA A 25 7.59 -1.15 -17.83
C ALA A 25 6.28 -1.65 -17.22
N GLY A 26 6.29 -2.83 -16.58
CA GLY A 26 5.10 -3.45 -15.99
C GLY A 26 4.38 -2.54 -14.99
N PRO A 27 5.06 -2.02 -13.95
CA PRO A 27 4.45 -1.10 -13.02
C PRO A 27 3.92 0.16 -13.72
N LEU A 28 4.69 0.76 -14.64
CA LEU A 28 4.27 2.00 -15.34
C LEU A 28 2.98 1.80 -16.15
N VAL A 29 2.86 0.67 -16.86
CA VAL A 29 1.65 0.37 -17.63
C VAL A 29 0.45 0.19 -16.69
N VAL A 30 0.61 -0.55 -15.59
CA VAL A 30 -0.48 -0.77 -14.63
C VAL A 30 -0.87 0.53 -13.94
N MET A 31 0.11 1.37 -13.55
CA MET A 31 -0.15 2.72 -12.99
C MET A 31 -1.00 3.56 -13.92
N LEU A 32 -0.69 3.61 -15.21
CA LEU A 32 -1.46 4.41 -16.18
C LEU A 32 -2.89 3.90 -16.30
N VAL A 33 -3.08 2.58 -16.33
CA VAL A 33 -4.41 1.96 -16.41
C VAL A 33 -5.21 2.25 -15.14
N LEU A 34 -4.64 2.01 -13.96
CA LEU A 34 -5.36 2.18 -12.69
C LEU A 34 -5.59 3.65 -12.33
N SER A 35 -4.59 4.52 -12.55
CA SER A 35 -4.76 5.96 -12.35
C SER A 35 -5.88 6.51 -13.23
N SER A 36 -5.93 6.10 -14.50
CA SER A 36 -7.03 6.51 -15.40
C SER A 36 -8.38 5.93 -14.96
N ALA A 37 -8.44 4.62 -14.70
CA ALA A 37 -9.68 3.93 -14.33
C ALA A 37 -10.30 4.43 -13.02
N PHE A 38 -9.47 4.85 -12.07
CA PHE A 38 -9.91 5.31 -10.76
C PHE A 38 -9.76 6.81 -10.54
N SER A 39 -9.41 7.57 -11.58
CA SER A 39 -9.23 9.03 -11.54
C SER A 39 -10.38 9.77 -10.86
N THR A 40 -11.63 9.29 -11.03
CA THR A 40 -12.83 9.87 -10.43
C THR A 40 -13.00 9.52 -8.94
N LEU A 41 -12.43 8.40 -8.45
CA LEU A 41 -12.51 7.99 -7.05
C LEU A 41 -11.59 8.79 -6.13
N LEU A 42 -10.43 9.23 -6.64
CA LEU A 42 -9.46 10.05 -5.90
C LEU A 42 -9.25 11.39 -6.60
N GLN A 43 -10.29 11.92 -7.24
CA GLN A 43 -10.18 13.16 -7.98
C GLN A 43 -9.76 14.29 -7.03
N LYS A 44 -8.68 15.00 -7.38
CA LYS A 44 -8.30 16.25 -6.68
C LYS A 44 -9.41 17.28 -6.90
N TYR A 45 -10.22 17.48 -5.88
CA TYR A 45 -11.18 18.57 -5.83
C TYR A 45 -10.47 19.84 -5.35
N SER A 46 -9.58 20.36 -6.20
CA SER A 46 -8.77 21.56 -5.92
C SER A 46 -9.60 22.86 -5.88
N ASP A 47 -10.82 22.81 -6.39
CA ASP A 47 -11.77 23.94 -6.40
C ASP A 47 -12.91 23.71 -5.39
N THR A 48 -12.62 23.12 -4.23
CA THR A 48 -13.62 23.12 -3.16
C THR A 48 -13.72 24.54 -2.63
N ALA A 49 -14.92 25.13 -2.62
CA ALA A 49 -15.10 26.44 -2.00
C ALA A 49 -14.53 26.43 -0.57
N GLN A 50 -13.83 27.51 -0.19
CA GLN A 50 -13.22 27.65 1.14
C GLN A 50 -14.25 27.49 2.27
N GLU A 51 -15.50 27.86 1.97
CA GLU A 51 -16.68 27.63 2.79
C GLU A 51 -17.83 27.12 1.91
N PHE A 52 -18.54 26.09 2.35
CA PHE A 52 -19.74 25.59 1.66
C PHE A 52 -20.77 25.04 2.66
N SER A 53 -22.02 24.96 2.21
CA SER A 53 -23.16 24.55 3.05
C SER A 53 -23.62 23.13 2.71
N VAL A 54 -23.97 22.38 3.76
CA VAL A 54 -24.45 20.99 3.69
C VAL A 54 -25.72 20.90 4.50
N GLY A 55 -26.78 20.34 3.92
CA GLY A 55 -28.01 20.12 4.66
C GLY A 55 -27.91 18.86 5.52
N TYR A 56 -28.59 18.83 6.66
CA TYR A 56 -28.84 17.59 7.39
C TYR A 56 -30.26 17.53 7.95
N SER A 57 -30.77 16.31 8.08
CA SER A 57 -32.00 16.01 8.84
C SER A 57 -31.72 14.90 9.84
N MET A 58 -32.36 14.97 11.00
CA MET A 58 -32.17 14.03 12.09
C MET A 58 -33.51 13.54 12.61
N ASP A 59 -33.69 12.22 12.71
CA ASP A 59 -34.82 11.63 13.42
C ASP A 59 -34.61 11.71 14.94
N GLU A 60 -35.69 11.73 15.73
CA GLU A 60 -35.64 11.86 17.20
C GLU A 60 -34.86 10.73 17.90
N THR A 61 -34.67 9.60 17.22
CA THR A 61 -33.96 8.41 17.71
C THR A 61 -32.44 8.46 17.52
N TYR A 62 -31.92 9.43 16.78
CA TYR A 62 -30.48 9.55 16.50
C TYR A 62 -29.74 10.31 17.60
N ASP A 63 -28.49 9.95 17.87
CA ASP A 63 -27.70 10.55 18.93
C ASP A 63 -27.35 12.01 18.62
N LYS A 64 -27.92 12.93 19.42
CA LYS A 64 -27.71 14.37 19.29
C LYS A 64 -26.26 14.77 19.57
N ALA A 65 -25.59 14.07 20.48
CA ALA A 65 -24.20 14.35 20.83
C ALA A 65 -23.26 14.06 19.64
N PHE A 66 -23.54 12.98 18.90
CA PHE A 66 -22.82 12.64 17.69
C PHE A 66 -22.97 13.72 16.61
N VAL A 67 -24.20 14.17 16.34
CA VAL A 67 -24.47 15.21 15.32
C VAL A 67 -23.85 16.55 15.71
N GLU A 68 -23.86 16.90 17.00
CA GLU A 68 -23.22 18.11 17.51
C GLU A 68 -21.70 18.06 17.40
N ALA A 69 -21.09 16.90 17.68
CA ALA A 69 -19.66 16.71 17.48
C ALA A 69 -19.26 16.78 16.00
N VAL A 70 -20.04 16.18 15.09
CA VAL A 70 -19.88 16.32 13.64
C VAL A 70 -19.95 17.80 13.22
N LYS A 71 -20.89 18.57 13.76
CA LYS A 71 -20.99 20.01 13.50
C LYS A 71 -19.75 20.79 13.90
N ASN A 72 -19.19 20.49 15.07
CA ASN A 72 -18.01 21.17 15.56
C ASN A 72 -16.78 20.85 14.70
N VAL A 73 -16.63 19.61 14.24
CA VAL A 73 -15.56 19.21 13.31
C VAL A 73 -15.76 19.87 11.94
N ALA A 74 -16.99 19.82 11.41
CA ALA A 74 -17.35 20.41 10.12
C ALA A 74 -17.09 21.93 10.09
N ALA A 75 -17.47 22.64 11.15
CA ALA A 75 -17.27 24.09 11.27
C ALA A 75 -15.77 24.46 11.29
N GLY A 76 -14.92 23.64 11.93
CA GLY A 76 -13.46 23.82 11.89
C GLY A 76 -12.84 23.67 10.50
N GLU A 77 -13.56 23.04 9.57
CA GLU A 77 -13.14 22.71 8.20
C GLU A 77 -13.84 23.56 7.11
N GLY A 78 -14.54 24.63 7.53
CA GLY A 78 -15.27 25.55 6.65
C GLY A 78 -16.62 25.01 6.15
N ILE A 79 -17.14 23.93 6.75
CA ILE A 79 -18.39 23.29 6.33
C ILE A 79 -19.52 23.75 7.25
N THR A 80 -20.51 24.44 6.69
CA THR A 80 -21.70 24.88 7.44
C THR A 80 -22.81 23.85 7.32
N LEU A 81 -23.15 23.20 8.43
CA LEU A 81 -24.25 22.24 8.49
C LEU A 81 -25.57 22.94 8.82
N LEU A 82 -26.51 22.91 7.88
CA LEU A 82 -27.83 23.53 7.98
C LEU A 82 -28.91 22.48 8.25
N GLU A 83 -29.71 22.69 9.28
CA GLU A 83 -30.80 21.78 9.62
C GLU A 83 -32.00 21.99 8.70
N PHE A 84 -32.52 20.90 8.15
CA PHE A 84 -33.77 20.89 7.40
C PHE A 84 -34.72 19.84 7.94
N GLN A 85 -36.01 20.12 7.80
CA GLN A 85 -37.04 19.11 8.07
C GLN A 85 -36.98 17.99 7.03
N LYS A 86 -37.39 16.79 7.45
CA LYS A 86 -37.43 15.59 6.61
C LYS A 86 -38.24 15.88 5.34
N GLY A 87 -37.60 15.74 4.18
CA GLY A 87 -38.15 16.10 2.88
C GLY A 87 -37.38 15.43 1.74
N ASP A 88 -37.67 15.77 0.48
CA ASP A 88 -36.96 15.21 -0.69
C ASP A 88 -35.53 15.78 -0.78
N PRO A 89 -34.47 14.99 -0.52
CA PRO A 89 -33.10 15.48 -0.42
C PRO A 89 -32.61 16.15 -1.71
N LYS A 90 -33.10 15.68 -2.88
CA LYS A 90 -32.70 16.27 -4.18
C LYS A 90 -33.21 17.69 -4.33
N LYS A 91 -34.48 17.93 -3.96
CA LYS A 91 -35.07 19.27 -4.02
C LYS A 91 -34.45 20.21 -2.99
N ILE A 92 -34.07 19.70 -1.82
CA ILE A 92 -33.42 20.50 -0.77
C ILE A 92 -32.03 20.93 -1.24
N ILE A 93 -31.27 20.02 -1.86
CA ILE A 93 -29.96 20.31 -2.46
C ILE A 93 -30.06 21.35 -3.57
N GLU A 94 -30.96 21.13 -4.55
CA GLU A 94 -31.12 22.02 -5.72
C GLU A 94 -31.66 23.41 -5.34
N ASN A 95 -32.60 23.49 -4.39
CA ASN A 95 -33.23 24.78 -4.02
C ASN A 95 -32.36 25.68 -3.14
N ASN A 96 -31.40 25.10 -2.41
CA ASN A 96 -30.58 25.83 -1.44
C ASN A 96 -29.10 25.87 -1.81
N ASP A 97 -28.75 25.44 -3.03
CA ASP A 97 -27.36 25.40 -3.54
C ASP A 97 -26.39 24.70 -2.57
N LEU A 98 -26.79 23.51 -2.11
CA LEU A 98 -26.02 22.75 -1.12
C LEU A 98 -25.02 21.81 -1.80
N ALA A 99 -23.90 21.59 -1.14
CA ALA A 99 -22.90 20.60 -1.53
C ALA A 99 -23.41 19.15 -1.42
N GLY A 100 -24.32 18.92 -0.48
CA GLY A 100 -24.88 17.62 -0.20
C GLY A 100 -25.89 17.66 0.94
N PHE A 101 -26.46 16.50 1.24
CA PHE A 101 -27.45 16.32 2.30
C PHE A 101 -27.19 15.05 3.09
N ILE A 102 -27.23 15.14 4.42
CA ILE A 102 -27.04 13.99 5.32
C ILE A 102 -28.37 13.67 6.02
N ALA A 103 -28.92 12.49 5.74
CA ALA A 103 -30.10 11.98 6.45
C ALA A 103 -29.67 11.02 7.54
N PHE A 104 -29.86 11.41 8.81
CA PHE A 104 -29.65 10.56 9.98
C PHE A 104 -30.98 9.90 10.37
N GLU A 105 -31.15 8.64 9.99
CA GLU A 105 -32.41 7.87 10.14
C GLU A 105 -32.12 6.47 10.69
N ASP A 106 -32.92 6.01 11.66
CA ASP A 106 -32.88 4.64 12.22
C ASP A 106 -31.47 4.15 12.64
N GLY A 107 -30.67 5.03 13.25
CA GLY A 107 -29.30 4.70 13.68
C GLY A 107 -28.29 4.52 12.53
N LYS A 108 -28.67 4.89 11.30
CA LYS A 108 -27.80 4.95 10.12
C LYS A 108 -27.75 6.37 9.58
N TYR A 109 -26.75 6.65 8.75
CA TYR A 109 -26.66 7.88 8.00
C TYR A 109 -26.64 7.58 6.50
N VAL A 110 -27.29 8.43 5.71
CA VAL A 110 -27.27 8.38 4.25
C VAL A 110 -26.81 9.73 3.72
N ILE A 111 -25.80 9.72 2.86
CA ILE A 111 -25.21 10.94 2.28
C ILE A 111 -25.65 11.05 0.83
N TYR A 112 -26.35 12.14 0.52
CA TYR A 112 -26.76 12.50 -0.83
C TYR A 112 -25.82 13.58 -1.35
N GLN A 113 -25.19 13.33 -2.49
CA GLN A 113 -24.23 14.25 -3.11
C GLN A 113 -24.90 15.11 -4.17
N SER A 114 -24.55 16.40 -4.19
CA SER A 114 -24.95 17.29 -5.28
C SER A 114 -24.22 16.92 -6.56
N LYS A 115 -24.92 17.01 -7.70
CA LYS A 115 -24.29 16.86 -9.02
C LYS A 115 -23.51 18.11 -9.42
N ASP A 116 -23.92 19.26 -8.91
CA ASP A 116 -23.33 20.56 -9.24
C ASP A 116 -22.08 20.83 -8.38
N HIS A 117 -22.02 20.24 -7.19
CA HIS A 117 -20.91 20.34 -6.22
C HIS A 117 -20.37 18.96 -5.79
N PRO A 118 -19.87 18.13 -6.74
CA PRO A 118 -19.43 16.77 -6.44
C PRO A 118 -18.19 16.72 -5.52
N ALA A 119 -17.39 17.78 -5.56
CA ALA A 119 -16.18 17.99 -4.75
C ALA A 119 -16.49 18.10 -3.26
N GLU A 120 -17.34 19.07 -2.95
CA GLU A 120 -17.80 19.38 -1.61
C GLU A 120 -18.59 18.20 -1.03
N GLY A 121 -19.45 17.56 -1.84
CA GLY A 121 -20.22 16.38 -1.43
C GLY A 121 -19.33 15.16 -1.08
N LYS A 122 -18.20 14.98 -1.76
CA LYS A 122 -17.21 13.94 -1.44
C LYS A 122 -16.39 14.27 -0.19
N LYS A 123 -16.04 15.54 0.01
CA LYS A 123 -15.37 16.01 1.25
C LYS A 123 -16.22 15.73 2.48
N VAL A 124 -17.54 15.90 2.38
CA VAL A 124 -18.51 15.58 3.44
C VAL A 124 -18.60 14.08 3.70
N GLU A 125 -18.66 13.27 2.65
CA GLU A 125 -18.69 11.80 2.77
C GLU A 125 -17.47 11.28 3.55
N TYR A 126 -16.28 11.80 3.23
CA TYR A 126 -15.05 11.44 3.91
C TYR A 126 -15.03 11.90 5.37
N LEU A 127 -15.46 13.14 5.65
CA LEU A 127 -15.54 13.69 7.00
C LEU A 127 -16.39 12.80 7.92
N ILE A 128 -17.59 12.42 7.46
CA ILE A 128 -18.52 11.58 8.22
C ILE A 128 -17.95 10.17 8.40
N TYR A 129 -17.30 9.60 7.38
CA TYR A 129 -16.65 8.29 7.45
C TYR A 129 -15.54 8.26 8.50
N THR A 130 -14.60 9.21 8.46
CA THR A 130 -13.49 9.30 9.42
C THR A 130 -13.99 9.50 10.85
N PHE A 131 -14.97 10.40 11.04
CA PHE A 131 -15.54 10.65 12.35
C PHE A 131 -16.28 9.42 12.91
N SER A 132 -16.96 8.66 12.05
CA SER A 132 -17.63 7.41 12.46
C SER A 132 -16.63 6.33 12.86
N GLU A 133 -15.52 6.18 12.11
CA GLU A 133 -14.43 5.25 12.45
C GLU A 133 -13.78 5.56 13.80
N GLU A 134 -13.51 6.83 14.09
CA GLU A 134 -12.91 7.24 15.36
C GLU A 134 -13.85 7.00 16.55
N ASN A 135 -15.15 7.27 16.39
CA ASN A 135 -16.14 6.97 17.43
C ASN A 135 -16.29 5.47 17.69
N LEU A 136 -16.23 4.63 16.66
CA LEU A 136 -16.23 3.17 16.84
C LEU A 136 -15.00 2.70 17.62
N LYS A 137 -13.82 3.30 17.37
CA LYS A 137 -12.58 2.99 18.11
C LYS A 137 -12.63 3.46 19.57
N ALA A 138 -13.23 4.62 19.83
CA ALA A 138 -13.43 5.12 21.19
C ALA A 138 -14.42 4.26 21.98
N ALA A 139 -15.50 3.78 21.33
CA ALA A 139 -16.51 2.94 21.95
C ALA A 139 -16.01 1.52 22.33
N ASP A 140 -15.08 0.95 21.56
CA ASP A 140 -14.47 -0.37 21.87
C ASP A 140 -13.44 -0.27 23.02
N GLY A 141 -13.03 0.95 23.37
CA GLY A 141 -12.06 1.30 24.40
C GLY A 141 -12.64 1.56 25.79
N GLY A 142 -13.74 0.90 26.18
CA GLY A 142 -14.14 0.67 27.59
C GLY A 142 -14.04 1.81 28.62
N THR A 143 -14.16 3.07 28.21
CA THR A 143 -14.13 4.22 29.13
C THR A 143 -15.52 4.84 29.19
N GLU A 144 -16.11 4.80 30.39
CA GLU A 144 -17.29 5.58 30.72
C GLU A 144 -16.95 7.06 30.53
N ASP A 145 -17.75 7.72 29.72
CA ASP A 145 -17.63 9.10 29.24
C ASP A 145 -16.47 9.34 28.24
N PRO A 146 -16.72 9.26 26.91
CA PRO A 146 -15.75 9.71 25.95
C PRO A 146 -15.72 11.23 26.03
N GLU A 147 -14.77 11.80 26.76
CA GLU A 147 -14.26 13.12 26.40
C GLU A 147 -13.72 12.99 24.97
N LEU A 148 -14.60 13.29 24.01
CA LEU A 148 -14.33 13.37 22.57
C LEU A 148 -13.24 14.42 22.39
N THR A 149 -12.00 13.99 22.56
CA THR A 149 -10.83 14.82 22.31
C THR A 149 -10.69 14.86 20.81
N VAL A 150 -11.42 15.80 20.20
CA VAL A 150 -11.36 16.08 18.77
C VAL A 150 -9.98 16.70 18.50
N GLU A 151 -8.99 15.85 18.21
CA GLU A 151 -7.77 16.34 17.57
C GLU A 151 -8.14 16.84 16.17
N GLN A 152 -8.19 18.15 15.99
CA GLN A 152 -8.35 18.77 14.68
C GLN A 152 -7.14 18.45 13.79
N ARG A 153 -7.20 17.32 13.09
CA ARG A 153 -6.28 17.05 11.99
C ARG A 153 -6.72 17.88 10.79
N LYS A 154 -6.09 19.05 10.62
CA LYS A 154 -6.17 19.87 9.41
C LYS A 154 -6.24 18.97 8.18
N TYR A 155 -7.32 19.09 7.42
CA TYR A 155 -7.50 18.42 6.13
C TYR A 155 -6.26 18.66 5.25
N LYS A 156 -5.42 17.63 5.12
CA LYS A 156 -4.06 17.73 4.58
C LYS A 156 -3.97 16.96 3.26
N THR A 157 -3.71 17.73 2.20
CA THR A 157 -3.40 17.35 0.81
C THR A 157 -4.15 16.11 0.29
N THR A 158 -5.21 16.33 -0.49
CA THR A 158 -5.98 15.29 -1.19
C THR A 158 -5.05 14.42 -2.07
N ILE A 159 -4.99 13.12 -1.74
CA ILE A 159 -4.28 12.11 -2.54
C ILE A 159 -4.96 11.98 -3.89
N ASP A 160 -4.19 12.07 -4.97
CA ASP A 160 -4.66 11.79 -6.34
C ASP A 160 -4.49 10.31 -6.69
N SER A 161 -5.31 9.81 -7.62
CA SER A 161 -5.18 8.45 -8.17
C SER A 161 -3.79 8.21 -8.76
N THR A 162 -3.22 9.25 -9.38
CA THR A 162 -1.87 9.20 -9.95
C THR A 162 -0.82 8.97 -8.89
N ASP A 163 -0.89 9.71 -7.79
CA ASP A 163 0.05 9.58 -6.67
C ASP A 163 -0.14 8.23 -5.97
N TYR A 164 -1.39 7.83 -5.69
CA TYR A 164 -1.72 6.57 -5.02
C TYR A 164 -1.24 5.33 -5.79
N TYR A 165 -1.75 5.12 -7.00
CA TYR A 165 -1.42 3.94 -7.80
C TYR A 165 0.01 4.01 -8.35
N GLY A 166 0.51 5.22 -8.61
CA GLY A 166 1.91 5.48 -8.97
C GLY A 166 2.90 4.94 -7.94
N ILE A 167 2.58 5.11 -6.66
CA ILE A 167 3.43 4.60 -5.57
C ILE A 167 3.23 3.10 -5.37
N ILE A 168 1.97 2.68 -5.24
CA ILE A 168 1.65 1.33 -4.74
C ILE A 168 1.99 0.25 -5.77
N GLU A 169 1.86 0.52 -7.06
CA GLU A 169 2.24 -0.45 -8.09
C GLU A 169 3.76 -0.70 -8.15
N VAL A 170 4.60 0.30 -7.81
CA VAL A 170 6.05 0.06 -7.63
C VAL A 170 6.28 -0.94 -6.50
N VAL A 171 5.58 -0.76 -5.37
CA VAL A 171 5.71 -1.65 -4.21
C VAL A 171 5.23 -3.05 -4.57
N TYR A 172 4.06 -3.18 -5.19
CA TYR A 172 3.45 -4.47 -5.54
C TYR A 172 4.34 -5.27 -6.48
N PHE A 173 4.85 -4.65 -7.56
CA PHE A 173 5.80 -5.31 -8.45
C PHE A 173 7.14 -5.60 -7.76
N GLY A 174 7.61 -4.71 -6.89
CA GLY A 174 8.79 -4.95 -6.05
C GLY A 174 8.64 -6.20 -5.18
N MET A 175 7.45 -6.46 -4.65
CA MET A 175 7.12 -7.67 -3.87
C MET A 175 7.19 -8.96 -4.69
N CYS A 176 7.13 -8.86 -6.03
CA CYS A 176 7.30 -9.99 -6.95
C CYS A 176 8.77 -10.29 -7.32
N ALA A 177 9.74 -9.73 -6.58
CA ALA A 177 11.20 -9.80 -6.84
C ALA A 177 11.77 -11.20 -7.20
N ILE A 178 11.13 -12.29 -6.75
CA ILE A 178 11.65 -13.65 -6.98
C ILE A 178 11.77 -14.02 -8.47
N ILE A 179 10.96 -13.43 -9.34
CA ILE A 179 11.02 -13.65 -10.80
C ILE A 179 12.42 -13.31 -11.33
N CYS A 180 13.02 -12.23 -10.81
CA CYS A 180 14.36 -11.81 -11.16
C CYS A 180 15.40 -12.87 -10.81
N ALA A 181 15.24 -13.60 -9.70
CA ALA A 181 16.14 -14.70 -9.32
C ALA A 181 16.07 -15.92 -10.27
N ALA A 182 15.00 -16.05 -11.07
CA ALA A 182 14.81 -17.18 -11.98
C ALA A 182 15.99 -17.34 -12.95
N ALA A 183 16.57 -16.24 -13.43
CA ALA A 183 17.72 -16.26 -14.33
C ALA A 183 18.94 -16.95 -13.69
N ILE A 184 19.22 -16.64 -12.43
CA ILE A 184 20.32 -17.27 -11.67
C ILE A 184 19.99 -18.74 -11.41
N ILE A 185 18.81 -19.02 -10.87
CA ILE A 185 18.38 -20.36 -10.46
C ILE A 185 18.32 -21.34 -11.63
N ASN A 186 17.74 -20.92 -12.76
CA ASN A 186 17.64 -21.76 -13.95
C ASN A 186 19.01 -22.00 -14.59
N ASN A 187 19.89 -21.00 -14.59
CA ASN A 187 21.25 -21.16 -15.09
C ASN A 187 22.07 -22.11 -14.20
N GLU A 188 21.91 -22.06 -12.88
CA GLU A 188 22.54 -23.00 -11.95
C GLU A 188 22.06 -24.43 -12.19
N LYS A 189 20.74 -24.65 -12.33
CA LYS A 189 20.16 -25.96 -12.62
C LYS A 189 20.63 -26.50 -13.98
N LYS A 190 20.55 -25.68 -15.04
CA LYS A 190 20.94 -26.07 -16.41
C LYS A 190 22.40 -26.53 -16.46
N ASN A 191 23.29 -25.83 -15.76
CA ASN A 191 24.72 -26.11 -15.79
C ASN A 191 25.19 -27.03 -14.63
N LYS A 192 24.26 -27.61 -13.85
CA LYS A 192 24.55 -28.50 -12.71
C LYS A 192 25.52 -27.88 -11.69
N ILE A 193 25.44 -26.56 -11.51
CA ILE A 193 26.33 -25.80 -10.62
C ILE A 193 26.04 -26.17 -9.16
N ASP A 194 24.79 -26.48 -8.83
CA ASP A 194 24.35 -26.96 -7.52
C ASP A 194 25.13 -28.21 -7.07
N LYS A 195 25.34 -29.17 -7.97
CA LYS A 195 26.14 -30.38 -7.70
C LYS A 195 27.61 -30.06 -7.47
N ARG A 196 28.16 -29.10 -8.23
CA ARG A 196 29.54 -28.63 -8.07
C ARG A 196 29.75 -27.87 -6.76
N PHE A 197 28.73 -27.14 -6.29
CA PHE A 197 28.75 -26.48 -4.99
C PHE A 197 28.68 -27.47 -3.82
N ALA A 198 28.03 -28.62 -4.00
CA ALA A 198 27.99 -29.67 -2.99
C ALA A 198 29.40 -30.19 -2.66
N VAL A 199 30.22 -30.46 -3.69
CA VAL A 199 31.57 -31.01 -3.54
C VAL A 199 32.65 -29.98 -3.20
N SER A 200 32.42 -28.68 -3.47
CA SER A 200 33.42 -27.63 -3.24
C SER A 200 33.44 -27.06 -1.81
N GLY A 201 32.66 -27.62 -0.89
CA GLY A 201 32.66 -27.22 0.53
C GLY A 201 32.14 -25.81 0.81
N ILE A 202 31.52 -25.13 -0.17
CA ILE A 202 30.94 -23.80 0.03
C ILE A 202 29.76 -23.91 0.99
N SER A 203 29.68 -23.07 2.03
CA SER A 203 28.57 -23.10 3.01
C SER A 203 27.24 -22.63 2.41
N THR A 204 26.12 -23.15 2.94
CA THR A 204 24.76 -22.78 2.50
C THR A 204 24.51 -21.27 2.65
N PHE A 205 25.03 -20.64 3.71
CA PHE A 205 24.97 -19.19 3.90
C PHE A 205 25.58 -18.42 2.73
N LYS A 206 26.77 -18.82 2.25
CA LYS A 206 27.42 -18.17 1.11
C LYS A 206 26.60 -18.37 -0.17
N MET A 207 26.04 -19.56 -0.39
CA MET A 207 25.17 -19.84 -1.54
C MET A 207 23.88 -19.00 -1.51
N TYR A 208 23.31 -18.79 -0.33
CA TYR A 208 22.16 -17.93 -0.13
C TYR A 208 22.48 -16.47 -0.48
N LEU A 209 23.55 -15.89 0.09
CA LEU A 209 23.95 -14.51 -0.19
C LEU A 209 24.28 -14.26 -1.66
N THR A 210 24.82 -15.25 -2.37
CA THR A 210 25.10 -15.13 -3.82
C THR A 210 23.84 -15.03 -4.70
N LYS A 211 22.66 -15.30 -4.14
CA LYS A 211 21.36 -15.11 -4.78
C LYS A 211 20.66 -13.87 -4.23
N LEU A 212 20.59 -13.72 -2.91
CA LEU A 212 19.90 -12.61 -2.26
C LEU A 212 20.46 -11.25 -2.71
N ILE A 213 21.76 -11.01 -2.53
CA ILE A 213 22.35 -9.68 -2.78
C ILE A 213 22.22 -9.27 -4.25
N PRO A 214 22.59 -10.11 -5.24
CA PRO A 214 22.51 -9.71 -6.64
C PRO A 214 21.07 -9.55 -7.13
N THR A 215 20.13 -10.39 -6.67
CA THR A 215 18.73 -10.25 -7.04
C THR A 215 18.11 -9.01 -6.42
N ALA A 216 18.23 -8.81 -5.11
CA ALA A 216 17.66 -7.65 -4.44
C ALA A 216 18.21 -6.34 -5.00
N PHE A 217 19.52 -6.25 -5.23
CA PHE A 217 20.13 -5.07 -5.84
C PHE A 217 19.62 -4.80 -7.26
N ALA A 218 19.50 -5.85 -8.09
CA ALA A 218 18.97 -5.69 -9.44
C ALA A 218 17.51 -5.19 -9.42
N VAL A 219 16.70 -5.69 -8.48
CA VAL A 219 15.33 -5.21 -8.28
C VAL A 219 15.33 -3.76 -7.81
N CYS A 220 16.14 -3.39 -6.81
CA CYS A 220 16.25 -2.00 -6.36
C CYS A 220 16.56 -1.06 -7.53
N VAL A 221 17.54 -1.39 -8.37
CA VAL A 221 17.88 -0.57 -9.55
C VAL A 221 16.68 -0.43 -10.50
N CYS A 222 15.94 -1.51 -10.77
CA CYS A 222 14.75 -1.45 -11.60
C CYS A 222 13.69 -0.54 -10.97
N LEU A 223 13.41 -0.69 -9.67
CA LEU A 223 12.43 0.13 -8.96
C LEU A 223 12.85 1.60 -8.89
N THR A 224 14.14 1.92 -8.75
CA THR A 224 14.65 3.29 -8.83
C THR A 224 14.38 3.90 -10.21
N ILE A 225 14.65 3.14 -11.28
CA ILE A 225 14.35 3.60 -12.65
C ILE A 225 12.86 3.83 -12.81
N THR A 226 12.02 2.90 -12.34
CA THR A 226 10.56 3.03 -12.35
C THR A 226 10.09 4.26 -11.57
N MET A 227 10.65 4.50 -10.37
CA MET A 227 10.36 5.67 -9.55
C MET A 227 10.68 6.96 -10.30
N ILE A 228 11.87 7.06 -10.92
CA ILE A 228 12.26 8.23 -11.72
C ILE A 228 11.32 8.41 -12.92
N LEU A 229 10.99 7.33 -13.64
CA LEU A 229 10.09 7.40 -14.79
C LEU A 229 8.67 7.77 -14.37
N SER A 230 8.18 7.30 -13.21
CA SER A 230 6.87 7.66 -12.69
C SER A 230 6.76 9.16 -12.41
N VAL A 231 7.84 9.80 -11.94
CA VAL A 231 7.91 11.25 -11.74
C VAL A 231 7.90 11.97 -13.09
N VAL A 232 8.78 11.56 -14.02
CA VAL A 232 9.00 12.29 -15.28
C VAL A 232 7.86 12.11 -16.28
N LEU A 233 7.27 10.91 -16.37
CA LEU A 233 6.28 10.58 -17.39
C LEU A 233 4.84 10.74 -16.90
N ILE A 234 4.59 10.52 -15.61
CA ILE A 234 3.24 10.45 -15.04
C ILE A 234 3.00 11.56 -14.00
N GLY A 235 4.07 12.15 -13.45
CA GLY A 235 3.96 13.22 -12.45
C GLY A 235 3.69 12.72 -11.04
N VAL A 236 4.12 11.50 -10.70
CA VAL A 236 3.96 10.92 -9.35
C VAL A 236 4.82 11.66 -8.34
N HIS A 237 4.22 12.10 -7.24
CA HIS A 237 4.91 12.69 -6.11
C HIS A 237 5.28 11.61 -5.10
N TRP A 238 6.54 11.58 -4.66
CA TRP A 238 7.04 10.58 -3.69
C TRP A 238 7.33 11.17 -2.31
N GLY A 239 7.00 12.47 -2.11
CA GLY A 239 7.34 13.21 -0.90
C GLY A 239 8.85 13.25 -0.67
N SER A 240 9.30 12.60 0.39
CA SER A 240 10.73 12.46 0.70
C SER A 240 11.39 11.36 -0.15
N TYR A 241 11.98 11.75 -1.29
CA TYR A 241 12.67 10.81 -2.19
C TYR A 241 13.64 9.85 -1.51
N PRO A 242 14.57 10.29 -0.62
CA PRO A 242 15.52 9.38 0.00
C PRO A 242 14.85 8.35 0.92
N LEU A 243 13.82 8.78 1.65
CA LEU A 243 13.12 7.91 2.59
C LEU A 243 12.21 6.91 1.86
N SER A 244 11.50 7.38 0.84
CA SER A 244 10.68 6.55 -0.03
C SER A 244 11.54 5.48 -0.72
N ALA A 245 12.70 5.87 -1.27
CA ALA A 245 13.64 4.94 -1.86
C ALA A 245 14.15 3.89 -0.84
N LEU A 246 14.46 4.29 0.40
CA LEU A 246 14.89 3.37 1.44
C LEU A 246 13.83 2.31 1.76
N ILE A 247 12.57 2.71 1.92
CA ILE A 247 11.46 1.79 2.19
C ILE A 247 11.27 0.81 1.02
N ILE A 248 11.34 1.31 -0.22
CA ILE A 248 11.26 0.46 -1.44
C ILE A 248 12.43 -0.53 -1.50
N TYR A 249 13.64 -0.12 -1.11
CA TYR A 249 14.78 -1.02 -1.09
C TYR A 249 14.62 -2.09 -0.02
N LEU A 250 14.17 -1.73 1.18
CA LEU A 250 13.88 -2.71 2.23
C LEU A 250 12.80 -3.71 1.78
N SER A 251 11.76 -3.26 1.08
CA SER A 251 10.73 -4.15 0.54
C SER A 251 11.27 -5.09 -0.54
N ALA A 252 12.14 -4.61 -1.43
CA ALA A 252 12.82 -5.44 -2.43
C ALA A 252 13.69 -6.55 -1.78
N PHE A 253 14.40 -6.23 -0.70
CA PHE A 253 15.16 -7.21 0.08
C PHE A 253 14.25 -8.24 0.76
N ALA A 254 13.16 -7.77 1.40
CA ALA A 254 12.18 -8.64 2.06
C ALA A 254 11.51 -9.60 1.06
N ALA A 255 11.08 -9.08 -0.08
CA ALA A 255 10.48 -9.84 -1.18
C ALA A 255 11.43 -10.90 -1.74
N THR A 256 12.69 -10.51 -1.98
CA THR A 256 13.72 -11.45 -2.45
C THR A 256 13.99 -12.54 -1.42
N ALA A 257 14.07 -12.18 -0.14
CA ALA A 257 14.29 -13.14 0.95
C ALA A 257 13.12 -14.12 1.09
N PHE A 258 11.88 -13.63 1.04
CA PHE A 258 10.67 -14.45 1.07
C PHE A 258 10.61 -15.41 -0.11
N GLY A 259 10.84 -14.94 -1.32
CA GLY A 259 10.86 -15.79 -2.50
C GLY A 259 11.96 -16.85 -2.47
N LEU A 260 13.16 -16.49 -1.99
CA LEU A 260 14.24 -17.46 -1.80
C LEU A 260 13.88 -18.49 -0.73
N MET A 261 13.23 -18.12 0.36
CA MET A 261 12.77 -19.06 1.39
C MET A 261 11.86 -20.12 0.80
N VAL A 262 10.82 -19.70 0.06
CA VAL A 262 9.91 -20.62 -0.62
C VAL A 262 10.68 -21.50 -1.61
N TYR A 263 11.65 -20.96 -2.34
CA TYR A 263 12.48 -21.74 -3.24
C TYR A 263 13.36 -22.78 -2.53
N TYR A 264 13.97 -22.43 -1.41
CA TYR A 264 14.81 -23.35 -0.65
C TYR A 264 14.00 -24.51 -0.05
N ILE A 265 12.73 -24.26 0.32
CA ILE A 265 11.77 -25.28 0.77
C ILE A 265 11.32 -26.15 -0.40
N THR A 266 10.79 -25.55 -1.47
CA THR A 266 10.09 -26.27 -2.55
C THR A 266 11.03 -26.86 -3.60
N SER A 267 12.23 -26.30 -3.77
CA SER A 267 13.21 -26.68 -4.80
C SER A 267 12.74 -26.52 -6.25
N SER A 268 11.56 -25.94 -6.48
CA SER A 268 10.91 -25.81 -7.78
C SER A 268 10.57 -24.36 -8.02
N MET A 269 11.13 -23.79 -9.10
CA MET A 269 10.87 -22.39 -9.46
C MET A 269 9.39 -22.17 -9.78
N VAL A 270 8.74 -23.14 -10.43
CA VAL A 270 7.32 -23.07 -10.78
C VAL A 270 6.46 -22.98 -9.52
N VAL A 271 6.67 -23.90 -8.55
CA VAL A 271 5.93 -23.90 -7.28
C VAL A 271 6.24 -22.64 -6.46
N THR A 272 7.50 -22.18 -6.50
CA THR A 272 7.92 -20.93 -5.84
C THR A 272 7.13 -19.74 -6.37
N VAL A 273 7.06 -19.60 -7.70
CA VAL A 273 6.34 -18.49 -8.33
C VAL A 273 4.86 -18.53 -7.96
N ILE A 274 4.21 -19.70 -8.02
CA ILE A 274 2.80 -19.85 -7.65
C ILE A 274 2.57 -19.41 -6.20
N ILE A 275 3.31 -19.97 -5.24
CA ILE A 275 3.13 -19.64 -3.82
C ILE A 275 3.40 -18.17 -3.54
N VAL A 276 4.49 -17.62 -4.09
CA VAL A 276 4.87 -16.22 -3.86
C VAL A 276 3.81 -15.28 -4.45
N PHE A 277 3.38 -15.51 -5.69
CA PHE A 277 2.37 -14.67 -6.33
C PHE A 277 1.04 -14.71 -5.59
N THR A 278 0.57 -15.90 -5.22
CA THR A 278 -0.66 -16.04 -4.42
C THR A 278 -0.52 -15.31 -3.10
N SER A 279 0.61 -15.44 -2.40
CA SER A 279 0.84 -14.76 -1.12
C SER A 279 0.88 -13.24 -1.28
N VAL A 280 1.62 -12.74 -2.27
CA VAL A 280 1.74 -11.30 -2.57
C VAL A 280 0.41 -10.73 -3.02
N TRP A 281 -0.41 -11.49 -3.75
CA TRP A 281 -1.76 -11.07 -4.12
C TRP A 281 -2.64 -10.82 -2.90
N PHE A 282 -2.68 -11.75 -1.93
CA PHE A 282 -3.43 -11.54 -0.69
C PHE A 282 -2.87 -10.38 0.15
N MET A 283 -1.54 -10.28 0.26
CA MET A 283 -0.90 -9.13 0.94
C MET A 283 -1.26 -7.81 0.25
N GLY A 284 -1.29 -7.78 -1.09
CA GLY A 284 -1.65 -6.61 -1.87
C GLY A 284 -3.13 -6.27 -1.73
N PHE A 285 -4.00 -7.27 -1.73
CA PHE A 285 -5.44 -7.09 -1.54
C PHE A 285 -5.75 -6.39 -0.21
N PHE A 286 -5.26 -6.93 0.91
CA PHE A 286 -5.44 -6.29 2.21
C PHE A 286 -4.54 -5.05 2.41
N GLY A 287 -3.47 -4.93 1.63
CA GLY A 287 -2.52 -3.83 1.66
C GLY A 287 -2.93 -2.60 0.86
N GLY A 288 -4.07 -2.66 0.16
CA GLY A 288 -4.58 -1.56 -0.65
C GLY A 288 -3.92 -1.42 -2.02
N SER A 289 -3.39 -2.52 -2.59
CA SER A 289 -2.86 -2.52 -3.96
C SER A 289 -3.93 -2.50 -5.03
N PHE A 290 -5.12 -3.04 -4.76
CA PHE A 290 -6.22 -3.10 -5.74
C PHE A 290 -7.42 -2.22 -5.36
N GLU A 291 -7.56 -1.91 -4.07
CA GLU A 291 -8.55 -1.00 -3.52
C GLU A 291 -7.81 0.08 -2.75
N VAL A 292 -8.33 1.31 -2.74
CA VAL A 292 -7.74 2.37 -1.92
C VAL A 292 -7.87 2.00 -0.45
N TYR A 293 -6.75 1.86 0.27
CA TYR A 293 -6.76 1.39 1.66
C TYR A 293 -7.61 2.28 2.60
N MET A 294 -7.78 3.55 2.23
CA MET A 294 -8.59 4.53 2.95
C MET A 294 -10.09 4.27 2.87
N TYR A 295 -10.55 3.65 1.78
CA TYR A 295 -11.97 3.33 1.56
C TYR A 295 -12.29 1.86 1.82
N SER A 296 -11.27 1.06 2.12
CA SER A 296 -11.44 -0.37 2.29
C SER A 296 -12.26 -0.69 3.54
N ALA A 297 -13.38 -1.40 3.37
CA ALA A 297 -14.24 -1.86 4.47
C ALA A 297 -13.68 -3.11 5.20
N HIS A 298 -12.45 -3.52 4.91
CA HIS A 298 -11.84 -4.67 5.57
C HIS A 298 -11.58 -4.41 7.06
N GLN A 299 -11.74 -5.45 7.88
CA GLN A 299 -11.39 -5.42 9.30
C GLN A 299 -9.93 -4.99 9.49
N GLU A 300 -9.67 -4.13 10.49
CA GLU A 300 -8.34 -3.55 10.73
C GLU A 300 -7.26 -4.60 10.96
N ILE A 301 -7.60 -5.71 11.61
CA ILE A 301 -6.68 -6.82 11.87
C ILE A 301 -6.09 -7.36 10.55
N LEU A 302 -6.91 -7.50 9.51
CA LEU A 302 -6.47 -8.03 8.22
C LEU A 302 -5.52 -7.06 7.51
N LYS A 303 -5.79 -5.76 7.62
CA LYS A 303 -4.93 -4.70 7.09
C LYS A 303 -3.56 -4.70 7.79
N ASN A 304 -3.56 -4.70 9.12
CA ASN A 304 -2.35 -4.63 9.97
C ASN A 304 -1.46 -5.89 9.92
N ILE A 305 -1.98 -7.03 9.47
CA ILE A 305 -1.16 -8.23 9.23
C ILE A 305 -0.42 -8.13 7.90
N SER A 306 -0.94 -7.37 6.93
CA SER A 306 -0.31 -7.25 5.61
C SER A 306 0.95 -6.38 5.67
N PRO A 307 2.14 -6.92 5.33
CA PRO A 307 3.36 -6.13 5.28
C PRO A 307 3.30 -5.03 4.20
N ILE A 308 2.52 -5.27 3.14
CA ILE A 308 2.32 -4.32 2.04
C ILE A 308 1.48 -3.14 2.52
N TYR A 309 0.53 -3.34 3.43
CA TYR A 309 -0.26 -2.25 4.03
C TYR A 309 0.62 -1.18 4.66
N HIS A 310 1.56 -1.59 5.52
CA HIS A 310 2.47 -0.67 6.21
C HIS A 310 3.36 0.10 5.23
N VAL A 311 3.85 -0.55 4.18
CA VAL A 311 4.70 0.08 3.16
C VAL A 311 3.88 1.07 2.32
N ASN A 312 2.72 0.65 1.81
CA ASN A 312 1.87 1.49 0.99
C ASN A 312 1.41 2.73 1.76
N ARG A 313 0.92 2.52 2.99
CA ARG A 313 0.49 3.62 3.86
C ARG A 313 1.63 4.58 4.17
N ALA A 314 2.81 4.06 4.52
CA ALA A 314 3.99 4.89 4.77
C ALA A 314 4.39 5.76 3.58
N LEU A 315 4.39 5.20 2.37
CA LEU A 315 4.81 5.91 1.17
C LEU A 315 3.76 6.92 0.66
N VAL A 316 2.47 6.56 0.73
CA VAL A 316 1.38 7.45 0.34
C VAL A 316 1.26 8.63 1.32
N GLU A 317 1.30 8.37 2.62
CA GLU A 317 1.30 9.45 3.63
C GLU A 317 2.56 10.32 3.49
N LEU A 318 3.73 9.74 3.21
CA LEU A 318 4.93 10.52 2.90
C LEU A 318 4.76 11.44 1.69
N SER A 319 4.07 10.97 0.65
CA SER A 319 3.81 11.76 -0.56
C SER A 319 2.92 12.96 -0.27
N CYS A 320 1.84 12.75 0.48
CA CYS A 320 0.81 13.77 0.65
C CYS A 320 1.01 14.64 1.89
N GLU A 321 1.54 14.08 2.97
CA GLU A 321 1.73 14.78 4.25
C GLU A 321 3.18 15.16 4.53
N GLY A 322 4.14 14.58 3.79
CA GLY A 322 5.58 14.73 4.06
C GLY A 322 6.07 13.97 5.29
N LYS A 323 5.18 13.28 6.01
CA LYS A 323 5.46 12.46 7.20
C LYS A 323 4.53 11.25 7.23
N SER A 324 4.89 10.22 7.98
CA SER A 324 4.01 9.07 8.22
C SER A 324 4.38 8.35 9.51
N ASP A 325 3.37 7.99 10.30
CA ASP A 325 3.56 7.19 11.51
C ASP A 325 3.87 5.72 11.17
N TYR A 326 3.58 5.30 9.94
CA TYR A 326 3.77 3.93 9.48
C TYR A 326 5.20 3.62 9.03
N ILE A 327 6.09 4.62 8.89
CA ILE A 327 7.50 4.40 8.50
C ILE A 327 8.19 3.38 9.41
N GLY A 328 8.04 3.55 10.73
CA GLY A 328 8.66 2.64 11.72
C GLY A 328 8.16 1.21 11.54
N SER A 329 6.84 1.05 11.42
CA SER A 329 6.22 -0.26 11.21
C SER A 329 6.66 -0.91 9.89
N ALA A 330 6.73 -0.16 8.80
CA ALA A 330 7.18 -0.65 7.50
C ALA A 330 8.62 -1.16 7.56
N VAL A 331 9.52 -0.39 8.18
CA VAL A 331 10.92 -0.80 8.36
C VAL A 331 11.03 -2.07 9.21
N ILE A 332 10.28 -2.16 10.31
CA ILE A 332 10.27 -3.33 11.19
C ILE A 332 9.77 -4.56 10.42
N PHE A 333 8.63 -4.48 9.74
CA PHE A 333 8.08 -5.60 8.97
C PHE A 333 9.05 -6.08 7.88
N MET A 334 9.57 -5.17 7.05
CA MET A 334 10.47 -5.54 5.96
C MET A 334 11.78 -6.14 6.47
N THR A 335 12.32 -5.60 7.56
CA THR A 335 13.54 -6.14 8.19
C THR A 335 13.28 -7.52 8.81
N ALA A 336 12.16 -7.68 9.53
CA ALA A 336 11.76 -8.94 10.13
C ALA A 336 11.57 -10.03 9.07
N ILE A 337 10.83 -9.74 7.99
CA ILE A 337 10.65 -10.67 6.86
C ILE A 337 11.99 -11.05 6.27
N THR A 338 12.87 -10.07 6.02
CA THR A 338 14.21 -10.32 5.47
C THR A 338 15.00 -11.27 6.36
N VAL A 339 15.06 -11.01 7.67
CA VAL A 339 15.83 -11.82 8.62
C VAL A 339 15.23 -13.22 8.77
N VAL A 340 13.93 -13.32 9.08
CA VAL A 340 13.25 -14.61 9.31
C VAL A 340 13.30 -15.49 8.07
N CYS A 341 12.95 -14.95 6.90
CA CYS A 341 12.98 -15.72 5.66
C CYS A 341 14.41 -16.13 5.27
N SER A 342 15.41 -15.28 5.53
CA SER A 342 16.83 -15.64 5.34
C SER A 342 17.23 -16.82 6.24
N LEU A 343 16.89 -16.78 7.53
CA LEU A 343 17.21 -17.84 8.49
C LEU A 343 16.57 -19.16 8.07
N VAL A 344 15.28 -19.14 7.72
CA VAL A 344 14.55 -20.34 7.24
C VAL A 344 15.18 -20.85 5.94
N SER A 345 15.54 -19.99 5.00
CA SER A 345 16.22 -20.37 3.75
C SER A 345 17.53 -21.12 4.02
N ILE A 346 18.36 -20.59 4.91
CA ILE A 346 19.67 -21.16 5.26
C ILE A 346 19.48 -22.51 5.96
N PHE A 347 18.52 -22.59 6.88
CA PHE A 347 18.21 -23.83 7.60
C PHE A 347 17.68 -24.92 6.67
N ALA A 348 16.68 -24.61 5.84
CA ALA A 348 16.13 -25.53 4.85
C ALA A 348 17.21 -26.01 3.85
N GLY A 349 18.06 -25.08 3.39
CA GLY A 349 19.20 -25.42 2.53
C GLY A 349 20.25 -26.29 3.22
N HIS A 350 20.44 -26.15 4.54
CA HIS A 350 21.36 -26.99 5.31
C HIS A 350 20.83 -28.41 5.48
N LEU A 351 19.57 -28.57 5.91
CA LEU A 351 18.92 -29.87 6.06
C LEU A 351 18.97 -30.68 4.76
N ARG A 352 18.68 -30.03 3.64
CA ARG A 352 18.64 -30.68 2.33
C ARG A 352 20.00 -31.15 1.83
N ARG A 353 21.10 -30.53 2.25
CA ARG A 353 22.45 -31.02 1.92
C ARG A 353 22.81 -32.27 2.71
N ARG A 354 22.35 -32.37 3.96
CA ARG A 354 22.54 -33.57 4.77
C ARG A 354 21.77 -34.78 4.25
N GLY A 355 20.54 -34.58 3.76
CA GLY A 355 19.73 -35.67 3.18
C GLY A 355 20.10 -36.08 1.74
N ARG A 356 21.17 -35.53 1.17
CA ARG A 356 21.66 -35.86 -0.19
C ARG A 356 23.08 -36.46 -0.18
N ALA A 357 23.71 -36.52 0.99
CA ALA A 357 24.88 -37.36 1.26
C ALA A 357 24.37 -38.75 1.63
#